data_AF-A0AA40CNU2-F1
#
_entry.id   AF-A0AA40CNU2-F1
#
_cell.length_a   1.000
_cell.length_b   1.000
_cell.length_c   1.000
_cell.angle_alpha   90.00
_cell.angle_beta   90.00
_cell.angle_gamma   90.00
#
_symmetry.space_group_name_H-M   'P 1'
#
loop_
_entity.id
_entity.type
_entity.pdbx_description
1 polymer ?
#
loop_
_entity_poly.entity_id
_entity_poly.type
_entity_poly.pdbx_seq_one_letter_code
_entity_poly.pdbx_strand_id
1 'polypeptide(L)'
;MPTMVGEYRTIPLDENSRPPEPSWFHKYAKIAVLIAAGAVIIIGPFILDSLLAGAKCSLKNVMFQFPTRYEDTGPVGDGLWDSLIPVGAGFIRVPYPRNSGLPPSEPIANDTEEAEVYSLSVTHQLHCLAVLRDVIIKYEKGDKSRFAGDGHEYYCLDYIRQAILCAGYDSRLLCG
;
A
#
# COMPACT_ATOMS: atom_id res chain seq x y z
N MET A 1 5.83 2.46 -75.04
CA MET A 1 5.63 1.01 -74.81
C MET A 1 4.64 0.86 -73.67
N PRO A 2 3.63 -0.02 -73.79
CA PRO A 2 2.37 0.10 -73.06
C PRO A 2 2.42 -0.50 -71.65
N THR A 3 1.68 0.15 -70.75
CA THR A 3 1.37 -0.28 -69.39
C THR A 3 0.42 -1.48 -69.40
N MET A 4 0.85 -2.60 -68.82
CA MET A 4 0.00 -3.77 -68.55
C MET A 4 -0.92 -3.46 -67.37
N VAL A 5 -2.16 -3.02 -67.64
CA VAL A 5 -3.23 -2.98 -66.64
C VAL A 5 -3.91 -4.34 -66.65
N GLY A 6 -3.60 -5.17 -65.66
CA GLY A 6 -4.28 -6.44 -65.42
C GLY A 6 -5.67 -6.18 -64.83
N GLU A 7 -6.70 -6.59 -65.55
CA GLU A 7 -8.10 -6.54 -65.14
C GLU A 7 -8.38 -7.65 -64.12
N TYR A 8 -8.46 -7.31 -62.83
CA TYR A 8 -8.85 -8.26 -61.79
C TYR A 8 -10.37 -8.47 -61.83
N ARG A 9 -10.82 -9.60 -62.36
CA ARG A 9 -12.20 -10.07 -62.16
C ARG A 9 -12.38 -10.56 -60.73
N THR A 10 -13.28 -9.93 -59.98
CA THR A 10 -13.79 -10.48 -58.72
C THR A 10 -14.76 -11.63 -59.02
N ILE A 11 -14.47 -12.82 -58.50
CA ILE A 11 -15.38 -13.97 -58.52
C ILE A 11 -16.34 -13.79 -57.34
N PRO A 12 -17.68 -13.85 -57.53
CA PRO A 12 -18.61 -13.83 -56.42
C PRO A 12 -18.37 -15.04 -55.53
N LEU A 13 -18.18 -14.84 -54.24
CA LEU A 13 -18.17 -15.96 -53.29
C LEU A 13 -19.60 -16.50 -53.19
N ASP A 14 -19.83 -17.69 -53.74
CA ASP A 14 -21.09 -18.42 -53.57
C ASP A 14 -21.20 -18.86 -52.10
N GLU A 15 -22.09 -18.21 -51.37
CA GLU A 15 -22.36 -18.48 -49.95
C GLU A 15 -22.84 -19.92 -49.71
N ASN A 16 -23.32 -20.63 -50.75
CA ASN A 16 -23.77 -22.02 -50.69
C ASN A 16 -22.68 -23.06 -50.97
N SER A 17 -21.43 -22.63 -51.20
CA SER A 17 -20.30 -23.55 -51.46
C SER A 17 -19.61 -24.07 -50.19
N ARG A 18 -20.11 -23.72 -48.99
CA ARG A 18 -19.55 -24.22 -47.73
C ARG A 18 -19.81 -25.74 -47.61
N PRO A 19 -18.76 -26.57 -47.46
CA PRO A 19 -18.95 -27.99 -47.26
C PRO A 19 -19.75 -28.23 -45.97
N PRO A 20 -20.65 -29.24 -45.94
CA PRO A 20 -21.44 -29.52 -44.75
C PRO A 20 -20.50 -29.83 -43.57
N GLU A 21 -20.65 -29.05 -42.50
CA GLU A 21 -19.96 -29.23 -41.22
C GLU A 21 -20.06 -30.70 -40.78
N PRO A 22 -18.93 -31.42 -40.66
CA PRO A 22 -19.01 -32.84 -40.35
C PRO A 22 -19.61 -33.06 -38.96
N SER A 23 -20.60 -33.95 -38.88
CA SER A 23 -21.40 -34.17 -37.66
C SER A 23 -20.59 -34.58 -36.42
N TRP A 24 -19.35 -35.00 -36.62
CA TRP A 24 -18.40 -35.27 -35.54
C TRP A 24 -17.88 -33.99 -34.87
N PHE A 25 -17.66 -32.89 -35.60
CA PHE A 25 -17.11 -31.64 -35.03
C PHE A 25 -17.93 -31.16 -33.84
N HIS A 26 -19.26 -31.16 -33.95
CA HIS A 26 -20.14 -30.75 -32.87
C HIS A 26 -20.09 -31.69 -31.66
N LYS A 27 -19.86 -32.99 -31.87
CA LYS A 27 -19.73 -33.97 -30.78
C LYS A 27 -18.41 -33.78 -30.05
N TYR A 28 -17.31 -33.69 -30.79
CA TYR A 28 -15.98 -33.51 -30.20
C TYR A 28 -15.80 -32.10 -29.60
N ALA A 29 -16.40 -31.07 -30.18
CA ALA A 29 -16.42 -29.73 -29.59
C ALA A 29 -17.18 -29.70 -28.25
N LYS A 30 -18.35 -30.34 -28.16
CA LYS A 30 -19.08 -30.46 -26.89
C LYS A 30 -18.29 -31.25 -25.84
N ILE A 31 -17.63 -32.33 -26.23
CA ILE A 31 -16.78 -33.12 -25.33
C ILE A 31 -15.59 -32.27 -24.86
N ALA A 32 -14.92 -31.53 -25.75
CA ALA A 32 -13.81 -30.66 -25.39
C ALA A 32 -14.22 -29.55 -24.42
N VAL A 33 -15.40 -28.94 -24.62
CA VAL A 33 -15.96 -27.94 -23.70
C VAL A 33 -16.28 -28.55 -22.33
N LEU A 34 -16.85 -29.77 -22.29
CA LEU A 34 -17.12 -30.45 -21.02
C LEU A 34 -15.84 -30.85 -20.28
N ILE A 35 -14.81 -31.29 -20.99
CA ILE A 35 -13.50 -31.61 -20.40
C ILE A 35 -12.84 -30.34 -19.86
N ALA A 36 -12.87 -29.24 -20.61
CA ALA A 36 -12.31 -27.96 -20.17
C ALA A 36 -13.07 -27.41 -18.95
N ALA A 37 -14.41 -27.45 -18.96
CA ALA A 37 -15.24 -27.03 -17.83
C ALA A 37 -14.98 -27.91 -16.59
N GLY A 38 -14.87 -29.22 -16.77
CA GLY A 38 -14.51 -30.16 -15.71
C GLY A 38 -13.12 -29.89 -15.14
N ALA A 39 -12.14 -29.62 -16.00
CA ALA A 39 -10.79 -29.25 -15.56
C ALA A 39 -10.78 -27.94 -14.75
N VAL A 40 -11.57 -26.93 -15.14
CA VAL A 40 -11.69 -25.68 -14.36
C VAL A 40 -12.36 -25.92 -13.00
N ILE A 41 -13.40 -26.75 -12.93
CA ILE A 41 -14.10 -27.06 -11.66
C ILE A 41 -13.24 -27.93 -10.74
N ILE A 42 -12.48 -28.87 -11.29
CA ILE A 42 -11.67 -29.80 -10.51
C ILE A 42 -10.34 -29.18 -10.11
N ILE A 43 -9.66 -28.45 -11.01
CA ILE A 43 -8.31 -27.92 -10.79
C ILE A 43 -8.35 -26.48 -10.26
N GLY A 44 -9.39 -25.71 -10.62
CA GLY A 44 -9.57 -24.32 -10.18
C GLY A 44 -9.54 -24.12 -8.67
N PRO A 45 -10.25 -24.93 -7.86
CA PRO A 45 -10.18 -24.84 -6.40
C PRO A 45 -8.77 -25.10 -5.87
N PHE A 46 -8.04 -26.09 -6.38
CA PHE A 46 -6.66 -26.38 -5.93
C PHE A 46 -5.67 -25.28 -6.33
N ILE A 47 -5.85 -24.65 -7.50
CA ILE A 47 -5.02 -23.51 -7.92
C ILE A 47 -5.36 -22.27 -7.08
N LEU A 48 -6.64 -22.04 -6.78
CA LEU A 48 -7.09 -20.94 -5.92
C LEU A 48 -6.57 -21.13 -4.48
N ASP A 49 -6.68 -22.33 -3.92
CA ASP A 49 -6.16 -22.67 -2.60
C ASP A 49 -4.62 -22.55 -2.57
N SER A 50 -3.92 -22.92 -3.64
CA SER A 50 -2.45 -22.76 -3.73
C SER A 50 -2.03 -21.29 -3.87
N LEU A 51 -2.81 -20.47 -4.58
CA LEU A 51 -2.59 -19.01 -4.69
C LEU A 51 -2.90 -18.29 -3.37
N LEU A 52 -3.94 -18.72 -2.65
CA LEU A 52 -4.31 -18.16 -1.34
C LEU A 52 -3.40 -18.65 -0.20
N ALA A 53 -2.88 -19.87 -0.27
CA ALA A 53 -1.92 -20.44 0.69
C ALA A 53 -0.51 -19.81 0.59
N GLY A 54 -0.26 -18.96 -0.41
CA GLY A 54 1.03 -18.34 -0.68
C GLY A 54 1.44 -17.25 0.32
N ALA A 55 0.53 -16.72 1.13
CA ALA A 55 0.87 -15.75 2.17
C ALA A 55 1.16 -16.46 3.50
N LYS A 56 2.17 -17.35 3.55
CA LYS A 56 2.74 -17.79 4.84
C LYS A 56 3.41 -16.58 5.49
N CYS A 57 2.65 -15.83 6.27
CA CYS A 57 3.17 -14.75 7.10
C CYS A 57 4.14 -15.36 8.11
N SER A 58 5.45 -15.15 7.94
CA SER A 58 6.43 -15.53 8.93
C SER A 58 6.28 -14.58 10.11
N LEU A 59 5.52 -15.02 11.11
CA LEU A 59 5.39 -14.30 12.37
C LEU A 59 6.76 -14.25 13.05
N LYS A 60 7.39 -13.08 13.03
CA LYS A 60 8.55 -12.80 13.87
C LYS A 60 8.04 -12.43 15.26
N ASN A 61 8.32 -13.28 16.22
CA ASN A 61 8.11 -12.94 17.63
C ASN A 61 9.12 -11.84 18.00
N VAL A 62 8.63 -10.63 18.22
CA VAL A 62 9.41 -9.53 18.79
C VAL A 62 9.06 -9.47 20.27
N MET A 63 10.03 -9.74 21.13
CA MET A 63 9.86 -9.58 22.56
C MET A 63 10.12 -8.13 22.94
N PHE A 64 9.23 -7.54 23.75
CA PHE A 64 9.47 -6.23 24.33
C PHE A 64 10.74 -6.27 25.19
N GLN A 65 11.65 -5.32 24.97
CA GLN A 65 12.86 -5.16 25.74
C GLN A 65 12.58 -4.17 26.88
N PHE A 66 12.98 -4.52 28.10
CA PHE A 66 12.82 -3.65 29.27
C PHE A 66 13.98 -3.85 30.26
N PRO A 67 14.66 -2.77 30.72
CA PRO A 67 14.58 -1.40 30.22
C PRO A 67 15.38 -1.22 28.92
N THR A 68 15.12 -0.13 28.20
CA THR A 68 15.97 0.30 27.07
C THR A 68 16.66 1.61 27.38
N ARG A 69 17.70 1.97 26.62
CA ARG A 69 18.40 3.26 26.79
C ARG A 69 17.54 4.48 26.47
N TYR A 70 16.36 4.30 25.87
CA TYR A 70 15.40 5.38 25.63
C TYR A 70 14.77 5.94 26.91
N GLU A 71 14.89 5.24 28.04
CA GLU A 71 14.47 5.73 29.37
C GLU A 71 15.42 6.78 29.96
N ASP A 72 16.63 6.95 29.41
CA ASP A 72 17.58 7.97 29.85
C ASP A 72 17.00 9.38 29.64
N THR A 73 17.00 10.22 30.69
CA THR A 73 16.50 11.61 30.66
C THR A 73 17.60 12.65 30.40
N GLY A 74 18.82 12.18 30.13
CA GLY A 74 19.99 13.00 29.86
C GLY A 74 20.37 13.03 28.37
N PRO A 75 21.58 13.53 28.06
CA PRO A 75 22.03 13.74 26.69
C PRO A 75 22.12 12.46 25.85
N VAL A 76 22.30 11.30 26.50
CA VAL A 76 22.32 10.00 25.81
C VAL A 76 20.93 9.68 25.27
N GLY A 77 19.91 9.81 26.12
CA GLY A 77 18.52 9.63 25.70
C GLY A 77 18.13 10.65 24.64
N ASP A 78 18.52 11.91 24.79
CA ASP A 78 18.23 12.96 23.81
C ASP A 78 18.75 12.59 22.42
N GLY A 79 20.01 12.16 22.31
CA GLY A 79 20.57 11.70 21.03
C GLY A 79 19.87 10.47 20.45
N LEU A 80 19.39 9.55 21.29
CA LEU A 80 18.63 8.39 20.83
C LEU A 80 17.26 8.79 20.27
N TRP A 81 16.54 9.68 20.95
CA TRP A 81 15.25 10.19 20.49
C TRP A 81 15.38 11.03 19.23
N ASP A 82 16.42 11.88 19.13
CA ASP A 82 16.70 12.65 17.92
C ASP A 82 17.01 11.75 16.71
N SER A 83 17.73 10.65 16.93
CA SER A 83 18.10 9.71 15.85
C SER A 83 16.91 8.98 15.22
N LEU A 84 15.74 8.98 15.87
CA LEU A 84 14.53 8.36 15.35
C LEU A 84 13.87 9.18 14.22
N ILE A 85 14.16 10.48 14.17
CA ILE A 85 13.59 11.38 13.16
C ILE A 85 14.56 11.48 11.98
N PRO A 86 14.18 11.02 10.78
CA PRO A 86 15.06 11.07 9.63
C PRO A 86 15.25 12.51 9.13
N VAL A 87 16.28 12.70 8.30
CA VAL A 87 16.47 13.96 7.56
C VAL A 87 15.19 14.28 6.78
N GLY A 88 14.72 15.53 6.87
CA GLY A 88 13.44 15.95 6.30
C GLY A 88 12.22 15.68 7.19
N ALA A 89 12.41 15.23 8.44
CA ALA A 89 11.37 15.01 9.45
C ALA A 89 10.24 14.03 9.04
N GLY A 90 10.48 13.22 8.01
CA GLY A 90 9.48 12.32 7.45
C GLY A 90 8.44 13.01 6.57
N PHE A 91 8.71 14.25 6.13
CA PHE A 91 7.94 14.87 5.07
C PHE A 91 8.43 14.40 3.70
N ILE A 92 7.49 14.06 2.82
CA ILE A 92 7.76 13.67 1.45
C ILE A 92 7.05 14.61 0.49
N ARG A 93 7.73 14.99 -0.58
CA ARG A 93 7.12 15.70 -1.72
C ARG A 93 6.47 14.67 -2.62
N VAL A 94 5.20 14.86 -2.96
CA VAL A 94 4.47 14.00 -3.90
C VAL A 94 3.99 14.85 -5.08
N PRO A 95 4.51 14.60 -6.31
CA PRO A 95 4.03 15.29 -7.51
C PRO A 95 2.67 14.74 -7.94
N TYR A 96 1.80 15.63 -8.44
CA TYR A 96 0.46 15.32 -8.93
C TYR A 96 -0.33 14.32 -8.03
N PRO A 97 -0.49 14.60 -6.72
CA PRO A 97 -1.01 13.61 -5.77
C PRO A 97 -2.42 13.11 -6.10
N ARG A 98 -3.19 13.88 -6.88
CA ARG A 98 -4.55 13.50 -7.33
C ARG A 98 -4.55 12.34 -8.30
N ASN A 99 -3.49 12.16 -9.06
CA ASN A 99 -3.34 11.01 -9.96
C ASN A 99 -3.26 9.69 -9.19
N SER A 100 -2.87 9.75 -7.91
CA SER A 100 -2.78 8.59 -7.01
C SER A 100 -3.95 8.52 -6.01
N GLY A 101 -4.97 9.37 -6.16
CA GLY A 101 -6.12 9.40 -5.25
C GLY A 101 -5.79 9.86 -3.83
N LEU A 102 -4.67 10.56 -3.62
CA LEU A 102 -4.29 11.05 -2.30
C LEU A 102 -5.15 12.24 -1.89
N PRO A 103 -5.57 12.30 -0.60
CA PRO A 103 -6.33 13.44 -0.09
C PRO A 103 -5.52 14.73 -0.17
N PRO A 104 -6.16 15.91 -0.20
CA PRO A 104 -5.46 17.18 -0.21
C PRO A 104 -4.50 17.35 0.97
N SER A 105 -3.33 17.92 0.67
CA SER A 105 -2.30 18.29 1.64
C SER A 105 -1.74 19.68 1.30
N GLU A 106 -0.69 20.10 2.00
CA GLU A 106 -0.10 21.43 1.81
C GLU A 106 0.63 21.54 0.47
N PRO A 107 0.27 22.51 -0.41
CA PRO A 107 0.91 22.69 -1.69
C PRO A 107 2.27 23.36 -1.58
N ILE A 108 3.19 22.96 -2.46
CA ILE A 108 4.50 23.62 -2.61
C ILE A 108 4.33 24.82 -3.55
N ALA A 109 4.58 26.02 -3.02
CA ALA A 109 4.47 27.26 -3.79
C ALA A 109 5.40 27.25 -5.02
N ASN A 110 4.86 27.67 -6.17
CA ASN A 110 5.56 27.72 -7.46
C ASN A 110 6.11 26.37 -7.96
N ASP A 111 5.51 25.26 -7.53
CA ASP A 111 5.88 23.93 -8.01
C ASP A 111 5.16 23.60 -9.33
N THR A 112 5.92 23.24 -10.36
CA THR A 112 5.38 22.93 -11.71
C THR A 112 4.64 21.60 -11.77
N GLU A 113 4.80 20.75 -10.76
CA GLU A 113 4.17 19.44 -10.69
C GLU A 113 2.99 19.42 -9.72
N GLU A 114 2.48 20.60 -9.34
CA GLU A 114 1.39 20.76 -8.38
C GLU A 114 1.65 19.93 -7.11
N ALA A 115 2.92 19.85 -6.71
CA ALA A 115 3.33 18.91 -5.69
C ALA A 115 2.84 19.36 -4.31
N GLU A 116 2.56 18.36 -3.47
CA GLU A 116 2.16 18.58 -2.08
C GLU A 116 3.06 17.82 -1.13
N VAL A 117 3.11 18.32 0.10
CA VAL A 117 3.90 17.73 1.18
C VAL A 117 3.02 16.79 1.99
N TYR A 118 3.46 15.54 2.15
CA TYR A 118 2.81 14.56 3.01
C TYR A 118 3.74 14.19 4.16
N SER A 119 3.19 13.95 5.35
CA SER A 119 3.94 13.41 6.48
C SER A 119 3.75 11.91 6.57
N LEU A 120 4.85 11.18 6.81
CA LEU A 120 4.76 9.78 7.22
C LEU A 120 4.13 9.70 8.63
N SER A 121 3.17 8.79 8.81
CA SER A 121 2.48 8.65 10.10
C SER A 121 3.41 8.22 11.22
N VAL A 122 4.33 7.29 10.93
CA VAL A 122 5.29 6.79 11.92
C VAL A 122 6.22 7.88 12.45
N THR A 123 6.69 8.80 11.61
CA THR A 123 7.58 9.88 12.07
C THR A 123 6.84 10.88 12.93
N HIS A 124 5.56 11.15 12.63
CA HIS A 124 4.71 11.98 13.47
C HIS A 124 4.44 11.33 14.83
N GLN A 125 4.21 10.00 14.88
CA GLN A 125 4.06 9.25 16.13
C GLN A 125 5.32 9.36 17.02
N LEU A 126 6.50 9.21 16.42
CA LEU A 126 7.78 9.32 17.13
C LEU A 126 8.05 10.76 17.61
N HIS A 127 7.71 11.76 16.80
CA HIS A 127 7.77 13.18 17.19
C HIS A 127 6.89 13.46 18.41
N CYS A 128 5.63 13.01 18.40
CA CYS A 128 4.72 13.19 19.52
C CYS A 128 5.26 12.55 20.81
N LEU A 129 5.87 11.37 20.72
CA LEU A 129 6.48 10.70 21.88
C LEU A 129 7.65 11.52 22.43
N ALA A 130 8.51 12.04 21.56
CA ALA A 130 9.62 12.91 21.96
C ALA A 130 9.14 14.22 22.60
N VAL A 131 8.05 14.81 22.07
CA VAL A 131 7.39 15.99 22.67
C VAL A 131 6.90 15.68 24.08
N LEU A 132 6.17 14.58 24.28
CA LEU A 132 5.69 14.20 25.62
C LEU A 132 6.84 13.94 26.59
N ARG A 133 7.92 13.30 26.12
CA ARG A 133 9.14 13.11 26.92
C ARG A 133 9.74 14.45 27.36
N ASP A 134 9.89 15.43 26.46
CA ASP A 134 10.43 16.75 26.80
C ASP A 134 9.53 17.47 27.81
N VAL A 135 8.21 17.42 27.64
CA VAL A 135 7.25 17.99 28.60
C VAL A 135 7.43 17.39 29.99
N ILE A 136 7.55 16.05 30.11
CA ILE A 136 7.75 15.37 31.39
C ILE A 136 9.09 15.77 32.03
N ILE A 137 10.19 15.70 31.28
CA ILE A 137 11.53 16.03 31.79
C ILE A 137 11.61 17.49 32.26
N LYS A 138 10.99 18.41 31.52
CA LYS A 138 10.96 19.83 31.86
C LYS A 138 10.14 20.07 33.13
N TYR A 139 8.97 19.44 33.22
CA TYR A 139 8.13 19.50 34.41
C TYR A 139 8.86 19.01 35.67
N GLU A 140 9.56 17.87 35.60
CA GLU A 140 10.34 17.34 36.73
C GLU A 140 11.45 18.29 37.21
N LYS A 141 12.01 19.09 36.29
CA LYS A 141 13.03 20.10 36.58
C LYS A 141 12.46 21.44 37.04
N GLY A 142 11.13 21.55 37.18
CA GLY A 142 10.45 22.80 37.50
C GLY A 142 10.51 23.84 36.37
N ASP A 143 10.73 23.39 35.14
CA ASP A 143 10.81 24.23 33.93
C ASP A 143 9.60 24.00 33.01
N LYS A 144 9.34 24.93 32.09
CA LYS A 144 8.27 24.82 31.11
C LYS A 144 8.82 24.38 29.76
N SER A 145 8.36 23.24 29.25
CA SER A 145 8.64 22.84 27.87
C SER A 145 8.05 23.85 26.88
N ARG A 146 8.76 24.11 25.78
CA ARG A 146 8.25 24.89 24.65
C ARG A 146 7.04 24.26 23.97
N PHE A 147 6.78 22.99 24.23
CA PHE A 147 5.65 22.25 23.69
C PHE A 147 4.46 22.17 24.65
N ALA A 148 4.57 22.74 25.86
CA ALA A 148 3.52 22.72 26.86
C ALA A 148 2.79 24.06 26.96
N GLY A 149 1.49 24.02 27.21
CA GLY A 149 0.65 25.17 27.57
C GLY A 149 -0.21 25.75 26.45
N ASP A 150 0.04 25.35 25.20
CA ASP A 150 -0.72 25.82 24.02
C ASP A 150 -1.58 24.71 23.39
N GLY A 151 -1.61 23.52 24.01
CA GLY A 151 -2.42 22.38 23.56
C GLY A 151 -1.68 21.38 22.67
N HIS A 152 -0.45 21.67 22.27
CA HIS A 152 0.36 20.80 21.43
C HIS A 152 0.64 19.44 22.09
N GLU A 153 0.87 19.43 23.40
CA GLU A 153 1.05 18.22 24.20
C GLU A 153 -0.20 17.31 24.19
N TYR A 154 -1.39 17.88 24.19
CA TYR A 154 -2.65 17.13 24.17
C TYR A 154 -2.98 16.62 22.76
N TYR A 155 -2.68 17.40 21.73
CA TYR A 155 -2.75 16.93 20.34
C TYR A 155 -1.81 15.74 20.12
N CYS A 156 -0.56 15.84 20.61
CA CYS A 156 0.42 14.76 20.53
C CYS A 156 -0.06 13.49 21.25
N LEU A 157 -0.64 13.66 22.45
CA LEU A 157 -1.21 12.55 23.22
C LEU A 157 -2.36 11.85 22.47
N ASP A 158 -3.29 12.62 21.90
CA ASP A 158 -4.40 12.05 21.14
C ASP A 158 -3.95 11.36 19.85
N TYR A 159 -2.97 11.94 19.15
CA TYR A 159 -2.41 11.34 17.93
C TYR A 159 -1.79 9.96 18.22
N ILE A 160 -1.02 9.81 19.29
CA ILE A 160 -0.46 8.52 19.70
C ILE A 160 -1.57 7.54 20.10
N ARG A 161 -2.59 7.99 20.82
CA ARG A 161 -3.75 7.15 21.16
C ARG A 161 -4.42 6.60 19.89
N GLN A 162 -4.66 7.44 18.89
CA GLN A 162 -5.23 7.01 17.60
C GLN A 162 -4.31 6.01 16.88
N ALA A 163 -3.00 6.26 16.87
CA ALA A 163 -2.02 5.36 16.27
C ALA A 163 -1.99 3.98 16.94
N ILE A 164 -2.02 3.93 18.28
CA ILE A 164 -2.09 2.67 19.03
C ILE A 164 -3.38 1.93 18.73
N LEU A 165 -4.53 2.61 18.65
CA LEU A 165 -5.80 1.95 18.30
C LEU A 165 -5.81 1.42 16.86
N CYS A 166 -5.17 2.13 15.93
CA CYS A 166 -5.03 1.71 14.54
C CYS A 166 -4.11 0.48 14.42
N ALA A 167 -2.97 0.47 15.10
CA ALA A 167 -2.02 -0.64 15.08
C ALA A 167 -2.46 -1.83 15.95
N GLY A 168 -3.19 -1.55 17.03
CA GLY A 168 -3.65 -2.53 18.02
C GLY A 168 -4.91 -3.30 17.62
N TYR A 169 -5.56 -2.93 16.51
CA TYR A 169 -6.57 -3.77 15.86
C TYR A 169 -5.85 -4.98 15.25
N ASP A 170 -5.59 -5.98 16.09
CA ASP A 170 -4.84 -7.17 15.78
C ASP A 170 -5.51 -7.95 14.63
N SER A 171 -4.80 -8.03 13.51
CA SER A 171 -5.05 -8.92 12.38
C SER A 171 -5.03 -10.42 12.73
N ARG A 172 -4.90 -10.80 14.01
CA ARG A 172 -5.15 -12.17 14.49
C ARG A 172 -6.53 -12.72 14.13
N LEU A 173 -7.51 -11.88 13.78
CA LEU A 173 -8.80 -12.33 13.22
C LEU A 173 -8.77 -12.57 11.70
N LEU A 174 -7.66 -12.30 11.00
CA LEU A 174 -7.50 -12.49 9.55
C LEU A 174 -6.42 -13.53 9.18
N CYS A 175 -5.87 -14.24 10.17
CA CYS A 175 -5.02 -15.42 9.97
C CYS A 175 -5.55 -16.62 10.77
N GLY A 176 -6.86 -16.82 10.75
CA GLY A 176 -7.57 -18.00 11.26
C GLY A 176 -8.32 -18.69 10.14
#